data_AF-A0A7W1DVS6-F1
#
_entry.id   AF-A0A7W1DVS6-F1
#
_cell.length_a   1.000
_cell.length_b   1.000
_cell.length_c   1.000
_cell.angle_alpha   90.00
_cell.angle_beta   90.00
_cell.angle_gamma   90.00
#
_symmetry.space_group_name_H-M   'P 1'
#
loop_
_entity.id
_entity.type
_entity.pdbx_description
1 polymer ?
#
loop_
_entity_poly.entity_id
_entity_poly.type
_entity_poly.pdbx_seq_one_letter_code
_entity_poly.pdbx_strand_id
1 'polypeptide(L)'
;MLDALVSGLIAGNTYALIAVGLSLIFGVADLINFAHGSVFALGAMIGWWLAADQSWPLWAALVGATVLTALLGLLIERLALRPLVNAPPIAPLLSTVAIGLILDRASEMIFSPETRRFPSELATNNFRVGNIRFGTLDLVILGVTIVSVGGLWLFLTRARLGWAVRATAQDRDAARQMGVNVEAVQGLSFAIASGLAGVGGVLVGMYYGNIEPSIGFDAGISGFTAAVLGGLGSLPGAVLGGLLLGVAESFGVTWFGGSTRQLVSFTLLVGVLWLRPHGLLGTPGATLREPLTGTFFGSAGAIRVRPWLLALIAALAAVALPLVASDYQLQVAGLVAIYATLALSLTLLAGTAGQISLGQAGFFAIGAYTSALLTTDHGWSFWPALVVAGLVAAVIGAVIVAPALRLSGHYVAIGTLGIGAMIVAIILNWEALTYGPLGVFGIPPPLFFGRELFSARDTYLLAGAVLLICAGLIWRLQRSHLGLAWRGVRDDEIAARGVGVDPAGYKALAFALGAAVSGFAGSLLAHQFTYISPDIFGFQVSLLALTIVVMGGMSTTLGTILAAAVLVGLPELFRPLQEVRILAYGIVLLLLVRFRPQGLLGVR
;
A
#
# COMPACT_ATOMS: atom_id res chain seq x y z
N MET A 1 20.65 -26.04 -7.92
CA MET A 1 21.05 -24.84 -7.12
C MET A 1 21.64 -23.74 -7.99
N LEU A 2 22.59 -24.03 -8.89
CA LEU A 2 23.09 -23.03 -9.85
C LEU A 2 21.97 -22.48 -10.76
N ASP A 3 21.03 -23.33 -11.20
CA ASP A 3 19.88 -22.87 -12.00
C ASP A 3 18.98 -21.89 -11.24
N ALA A 4 18.78 -22.10 -9.94
CA ALA A 4 18.02 -21.18 -9.09
C ALA A 4 18.75 -19.84 -8.94
N LEU A 5 20.07 -19.86 -8.75
CA LEU A 5 20.88 -18.65 -8.71
C LEU A 5 20.78 -17.86 -10.02
N VAL A 6 20.92 -18.53 -11.17
CA VAL A 6 20.86 -17.89 -12.49
C VAL A 6 19.46 -17.34 -12.77
N SER A 7 18.42 -18.16 -12.56
CA SER A 7 17.01 -17.72 -12.68
C SER A 7 16.70 -16.54 -11.76
N GLY A 8 17.22 -16.58 -10.53
CA GLY A 8 17.05 -15.50 -9.55
C GLY A 8 17.79 -14.22 -9.92
N LEU A 9 18.98 -14.31 -10.52
CA LEU A 9 19.68 -13.14 -11.06
C LEU A 9 18.95 -12.52 -12.24
N ILE A 10 18.35 -13.34 -13.12
CA ILE A 10 17.57 -12.86 -14.26
C ILE A 10 16.29 -12.16 -13.78
N ALA A 11 15.53 -12.78 -12.87
CA ALA A 11 14.35 -12.15 -12.27
C ALA A 11 14.73 -10.91 -11.44
N GLY A 12 15.81 -10.97 -10.68
CA GLY A 12 16.30 -9.84 -9.89
C GLY A 12 16.72 -8.64 -10.73
N ASN A 13 17.16 -8.88 -11.96
CA ASN A 13 17.52 -7.84 -12.91
C ASN A 13 16.30 -7.04 -13.39
N THR A 14 15.14 -7.67 -13.58
CA THR A 14 13.90 -6.94 -13.89
C THR A 14 13.40 -6.16 -12.67
N TYR A 15 13.48 -6.73 -11.46
CA TYR A 15 13.18 -6.00 -10.22
C TYR A 15 14.12 -4.81 -10.01
N ALA A 16 15.39 -4.92 -10.40
CA ALA A 16 16.35 -3.82 -10.34
C ALA A 16 15.91 -2.63 -11.20
N LEU A 17 15.35 -2.83 -12.39
CA LEU A 17 14.83 -1.72 -13.21
C LEU A 17 13.70 -0.96 -12.52
N ILE A 18 12.73 -1.69 -11.96
CA ILE A 18 11.61 -1.10 -11.23
C ILE A 18 12.12 -0.38 -9.97
N ALA A 19 13.03 -1.02 -9.23
CA ALA A 19 13.61 -0.47 -8.01
C ALA A 19 14.43 0.81 -8.25
N VAL A 20 15.17 0.86 -9.37
CA VAL A 20 15.95 2.03 -9.79
C VAL A 20 15.02 3.20 -10.13
N GLY A 21 13.91 2.95 -10.84
CA GLY A 21 12.89 3.97 -11.11
C GLY A 21 12.28 4.53 -9.82
N LEU A 22 11.86 3.66 -8.90
CA LEU A 22 11.34 4.04 -7.58
C LEU A 22 12.36 4.82 -6.76
N SER A 23 13.62 4.39 -6.75
CA SER A 23 14.70 5.04 -5.99
C SER A 23 15.07 6.41 -6.55
N LEU A 24 14.97 6.60 -7.87
CA LEU A 24 15.18 7.89 -8.51
C LEU A 24 14.08 8.89 -8.11
N ILE A 25 12.81 8.48 -8.17
CA ILE A 25 11.68 9.31 -7.74
C ILE A 25 11.81 9.65 -6.26
N PHE A 26 12.06 8.65 -5.42
CA PHE A 26 12.21 8.87 -3.98
C PHE A 26 13.38 9.80 -3.66
N GLY A 27 14.53 9.60 -4.29
CA GLY A 27 15.70 10.45 -4.07
C GLY A 27 15.40 11.92 -4.34
N VAL A 28 14.69 12.22 -5.43
CA VAL A 28 14.46 13.62 -5.85
C VAL A 28 13.21 14.22 -5.23
N ALA A 29 12.15 13.44 -5.03
CA ALA A 29 10.82 13.91 -4.62
C ALA A 29 10.42 13.50 -3.18
N ASP A 30 11.21 12.64 -2.50
CA ASP A 30 11.01 12.19 -1.11
C ASP A 30 9.56 11.77 -0.83
N LEU A 31 8.99 11.13 -1.84
CA LEU A 31 7.64 10.63 -1.85
C LEU A 31 7.64 9.21 -2.41
N ILE A 32 6.69 8.41 -1.93
CA ILE A 32 6.47 7.06 -2.43
C ILE A 32 5.45 7.14 -3.55
N ASN A 33 5.83 6.68 -4.74
CA ASN A 33 4.95 6.66 -5.90
C ASN A 33 4.30 5.29 -6.10
N PHE A 34 3.09 5.10 -5.56
CA PHE A 34 2.34 3.85 -5.74
C PHE A 34 1.82 3.65 -7.18
N ALA A 35 1.70 4.71 -7.99
CA ALA A 35 1.33 4.57 -9.40
C ALA A 35 2.46 3.95 -10.26
N HIS A 36 3.69 3.85 -9.75
CA HIS A 36 4.81 3.37 -10.56
C HIS A 36 4.60 1.92 -11.05
N GLY A 37 3.97 1.06 -10.24
CA GLY A 37 3.57 -0.28 -10.64
C GLY A 37 2.53 -0.26 -11.77
N SER A 38 1.53 0.61 -11.71
CA SER A 38 0.54 0.80 -12.78
C SER A 38 1.17 1.35 -14.06
N VAL A 39 2.16 2.26 -13.96
CA VAL A 39 2.93 2.74 -15.12
C VAL A 39 3.75 1.61 -15.75
N PHE A 40 4.33 0.73 -14.93
CA PHE A 40 5.01 -0.47 -15.39
C PHE A 40 4.05 -1.41 -16.14
N ALA A 41 2.85 -1.68 -15.60
CA ALA A 41 1.84 -2.49 -16.29
C ALA A 41 1.40 -1.89 -17.61
N LEU A 42 1.08 -0.59 -17.63
CA LEU A 42 0.78 0.12 -18.88
C LEU A 42 1.95 0.03 -19.86
N GLY A 43 3.20 0.09 -19.39
CA GLY A 43 4.38 -0.15 -20.21
C GLY A 43 4.39 -1.53 -20.86
N ALA A 44 4.05 -2.57 -20.10
CA ALA A 44 3.90 -3.93 -20.62
C ALA A 44 2.75 -4.02 -21.65
N MET A 45 1.58 -3.44 -21.35
CA MET A 45 0.42 -3.44 -22.24
C MET A 45 0.69 -2.67 -23.54
N ILE A 46 1.34 -1.50 -23.47
CA ILE A 46 1.75 -0.71 -24.63
C ILE A 46 2.79 -1.48 -25.45
N GLY A 47 3.77 -2.10 -24.80
CA GLY A 47 4.78 -2.92 -25.49
C GLY A 47 4.15 -4.11 -26.22
N TRP A 48 3.18 -4.77 -25.59
CA TRP A 48 2.41 -5.83 -26.24
C TRP A 48 1.55 -5.31 -27.39
N TRP A 49 0.86 -4.19 -27.21
CA TRP A 49 0.05 -3.61 -28.27
C TRP A 49 0.91 -3.22 -29.48
N LEU A 50 2.08 -2.62 -29.27
CA LEU A 50 2.99 -2.29 -30.35
C LEU A 50 3.59 -3.53 -31.01
N ALA A 51 4.04 -4.51 -30.23
CA ALA A 51 4.72 -5.70 -30.77
C ALA A 51 3.75 -6.74 -31.37
N ALA A 52 2.63 -7.01 -30.71
CA ALA A 52 1.70 -8.08 -31.05
C ALA A 52 0.57 -7.62 -31.99
N ASP A 53 -0.09 -6.51 -31.66
CA ASP A 53 -1.25 -6.02 -32.42
C ASP A 53 -0.80 -5.22 -33.64
N GLN A 54 0.11 -4.26 -33.42
CA GLN A 54 0.64 -3.42 -34.49
C GLN A 54 1.83 -4.04 -35.24
N SER A 55 2.30 -5.21 -34.80
CA SER A 55 3.41 -5.96 -35.43
C SER A 55 4.70 -5.14 -35.59
N TRP A 56 4.99 -4.22 -34.66
CA TRP A 56 6.24 -3.47 -34.66
C TRP A 56 7.41 -4.38 -34.25
N PRO A 57 8.62 -4.17 -34.82
CA PRO A 57 9.78 -4.91 -34.38
C PRO A 57 10.08 -4.59 -32.92
N LEU A 58 10.53 -5.59 -32.16
CA LEU A 58 10.68 -5.52 -30.70
C LEU A 58 11.45 -4.28 -30.20
N TRP A 59 12.52 -3.89 -30.88
CA TRP A 59 13.31 -2.72 -30.49
C TRP A 59 12.51 -1.41 -30.63
N ALA A 60 11.66 -1.30 -31.65
CA ALA A 60 10.80 -0.14 -31.86
C ALA A 60 9.64 -0.13 -30.86
N ALA A 61 9.07 -1.30 -30.56
CA ALA A 61 8.06 -1.45 -29.51
C ALA A 61 8.62 -1.05 -28.13
N LEU A 62 9.86 -1.44 -27.81
CA LEU A 62 10.54 -1.07 -26.56
C LEU A 62 10.74 0.45 -26.46
N VAL A 63 11.23 1.09 -27.53
CA VAL A 63 11.40 2.55 -27.58
C VAL A 63 10.05 3.26 -27.48
N GLY A 64 9.03 2.80 -28.20
CA GLY A 64 7.67 3.34 -28.15
C GLY A 64 7.07 3.26 -26.74
N ALA A 65 7.17 2.10 -26.09
CA ALA A 65 6.73 1.92 -24.71
C ALA A 65 7.48 2.83 -23.74
N THR A 66 8.80 2.98 -23.90
CA THR A 66 9.63 3.88 -23.08
C THR A 66 9.21 5.34 -23.23
N VAL A 67 8.99 5.81 -24.46
CA VAL A 67 8.59 7.21 -24.73
C VAL A 67 7.19 7.48 -24.18
N LEU A 68 6.23 6.61 -24.44
CA LEU A 68 4.84 6.80 -23.98
C LEU A 68 4.74 6.76 -22.45
N THR A 69 5.45 5.84 -21.79
CA THR A 69 5.49 5.80 -20.32
C THR A 69 6.27 6.98 -19.73
N ALA A 70 7.33 7.47 -20.36
CA ALA A 70 8.01 8.69 -19.93
C ALA A 70 7.12 9.93 -20.03
N LEU A 71 6.34 10.07 -21.11
CA LEU A 71 5.34 11.12 -21.26
C LEU A 71 4.23 11.00 -20.21
N LEU A 72 3.78 9.78 -19.93
CA LEU A 72 2.82 9.52 -18.85
C LEU A 72 3.40 9.92 -17.48
N GLY A 73 4.67 9.63 -17.22
CA GLY A 73 5.37 10.09 -16.00
C GLY A 73 5.35 11.61 -15.84
N LEU A 74 5.62 12.35 -16.91
CA LEU A 74 5.50 13.82 -16.92
C LEU A 74 4.06 14.29 -16.66
N LEU A 75 3.08 13.58 -17.22
CA LEU A 75 1.67 13.91 -17.01
C LEU A 75 1.24 13.69 -15.55
N ILE A 76 1.65 12.57 -14.95
CA ILE A 76 1.41 12.24 -13.54
C ILE A 76 2.03 13.32 -12.63
N GLU A 77 3.29 13.67 -12.86
CA GLU A 77 3.96 14.71 -12.08
C GLU A 77 3.20 16.04 -12.20
N ARG A 78 2.92 16.51 -13.41
CA ARG A 78 2.28 17.81 -13.64
C ARG A 78 0.86 17.92 -13.09
N LEU A 79 0.05 16.89 -13.27
CA LEU A 79 -1.38 16.96 -12.95
C LEU A 79 -1.68 16.58 -11.50
N ALA A 80 -0.90 15.68 -10.92
CA ALA A 80 -1.26 15.08 -9.66
C ALA A 80 -0.31 15.44 -8.51
N LEU A 81 0.99 15.58 -8.79
CA LEU A 81 1.98 15.78 -7.73
C LEU A 81 2.43 17.22 -7.60
N ARG A 82 2.67 17.92 -8.72
CA ARG A 82 3.06 19.33 -8.72
C ARG A 82 2.08 20.24 -7.99
N PRO A 83 0.74 20.05 -8.09
CA PRO A 83 -0.21 20.86 -7.32
C PRO A 83 -0.12 20.62 -5.80
N LEU A 84 0.49 19.52 -5.37
CA LEU A 84 0.55 19.06 -3.99
C LEU A 84 1.90 19.33 -3.31
N VAL A 85 2.81 20.09 -3.95
CA VAL A 85 4.13 20.42 -3.38
C VAL A 85 4.02 21.11 -2.01
N ASN A 86 2.97 21.90 -1.80
CA ASN A 86 2.70 22.59 -0.53
C ASN A 86 1.67 21.87 0.36
N ALA A 87 1.23 20.67 -0.05
CA ALA A 87 0.26 19.90 0.70
C ALA A 87 0.95 19.05 1.78
N PRO A 88 0.21 18.58 2.80
CA PRO A 88 0.70 17.56 3.73
C PRO A 88 1.40 16.39 3.02
N PRO A 89 2.48 15.81 3.57
CA PRO A 89 3.24 14.72 2.93
C PRO A 89 2.41 13.49 2.51
N ILE A 90 1.24 13.31 3.14
CA ILE A 90 0.31 12.20 2.87
C ILE A 90 -0.50 12.42 1.60
N ALA A 91 -0.76 13.68 1.23
CA ALA A 91 -1.55 14.03 0.05
C ALA A 91 -0.88 13.54 -1.24
N PRO A 92 0.42 13.78 -1.50
CA PRO A 92 1.11 13.20 -2.66
C PRO A 92 1.01 11.67 -2.71
N LEU A 93 1.19 10.97 -1.59
CA LEU A 93 1.07 9.50 -1.51
C LEU A 93 -0.32 9.03 -1.97
N LEU A 94 -1.38 9.61 -1.41
CA LEU A 94 -2.75 9.28 -1.81
C LEU A 94 -3.07 9.66 -3.25
N SER A 95 -2.49 10.76 -3.74
CA SER A 95 -2.63 11.15 -5.13
C SER A 95 -2.00 10.10 -6.06
N THR A 96 -0.82 9.57 -5.74
CA THR A 96 -0.22 8.50 -6.56
C THR A 96 -1.03 7.22 -6.53
N VAL A 97 -1.64 6.89 -5.39
CA VAL A 97 -2.59 5.78 -5.31
C VAL A 97 -3.79 5.99 -6.22
N ALA A 98 -4.40 7.18 -6.14
CA ALA A 98 -5.58 7.52 -6.94
C ALA A 98 -5.27 7.40 -8.43
N ILE A 99 -4.11 7.90 -8.85
CA ILE A 99 -3.60 7.73 -10.21
C ILE A 99 -3.43 6.26 -10.55
N GLY A 100 -2.81 5.44 -9.69
CA GLY A 100 -2.64 4.01 -9.94
C GLY A 100 -3.96 3.33 -10.25
N LEU A 101 -4.99 3.57 -9.43
CA LEU A 101 -6.35 3.04 -9.66
C LEU A 101 -6.96 3.52 -10.99
N ILE A 102 -6.76 4.80 -11.33
CA ILE A 102 -7.21 5.37 -12.62
C ILE A 102 -6.48 4.68 -13.77
N LEU A 103 -5.17 4.49 -13.68
CA LEU A 103 -4.34 3.89 -14.72
C LEU A 103 -4.67 2.42 -14.92
N ASP A 104 -4.82 1.65 -13.84
CA ASP A 104 -5.19 0.23 -13.90
C ASP A 104 -6.54 0.07 -14.61
N ARG A 105 -7.55 0.88 -14.22
CA ARG A 105 -8.88 0.82 -14.85
C ARG A 105 -8.91 1.36 -16.28
N ALA A 106 -8.16 2.42 -16.56
CA ALA A 106 -8.00 2.90 -17.93
C ALA A 106 -7.33 1.82 -18.80
N SER A 107 -6.34 1.12 -18.26
CA SER A 107 -5.67 0.01 -18.95
C SER A 107 -6.63 -1.13 -19.24
N GLU A 108 -7.45 -1.55 -18.27
CA GLU A 108 -8.46 -2.59 -18.48
C GLU A 108 -9.52 -2.17 -19.52
N MET A 109 -9.96 -0.91 -19.52
CA MET A 109 -10.94 -0.41 -20.50
C MET A 109 -10.36 -0.34 -21.92
N ILE A 110 -9.09 0.03 -22.07
CA ILE A 110 -8.43 0.16 -23.38
C ILE A 110 -8.04 -1.22 -23.92
N PHE A 111 -7.50 -2.09 -23.07
CA PHE A 111 -6.85 -3.34 -23.49
C PHE A 111 -7.60 -4.62 -23.10
N SER A 112 -8.80 -4.54 -22.50
CA SER A 112 -9.51 -5.67 -21.88
C SER A 112 -8.80 -6.23 -20.63
N PRO A 113 -9.53 -6.68 -19.60
CA PRO A 113 -8.94 -7.34 -18.43
C PRO A 113 -8.41 -8.75 -18.71
N GLU A 114 -8.63 -9.30 -19.91
CA GLU A 114 -8.22 -10.66 -20.25
C GLU A 114 -6.70 -10.81 -20.29
N THR A 115 -6.20 -11.94 -19.79
CA THR A 115 -4.79 -12.32 -19.92
C THR A 115 -4.46 -12.60 -21.37
N ARG A 116 -3.41 -11.95 -21.89
CA ARG A 116 -2.96 -12.06 -23.28
C ARG A 116 -1.55 -12.60 -23.33
N ARG A 117 -1.27 -13.41 -24.36
CA ARG A 117 0.08 -13.92 -24.60
C ARG A 117 0.96 -12.82 -25.18
N PHE A 118 2.15 -12.65 -24.60
CA PHE A 118 3.17 -11.76 -25.12
C PHE A 118 4.02 -12.52 -26.16
N PRO A 119 4.10 -12.04 -27.42
CA PRO A 119 4.91 -12.71 -28.44
C PRO A 119 6.40 -12.55 -28.14
N SER A 120 7.12 -13.66 -28.12
CA SER A 120 8.58 -13.64 -28.16
C SER A 120 9.02 -13.84 -29.62
N GLU A 121 9.27 -12.74 -30.34
CA GLU A 121 9.81 -12.80 -31.72
C GLU A 121 11.29 -13.20 -31.77
N LEU A 122 11.92 -13.37 -30.61
CA LEU A 122 13.32 -13.78 -30.50
C LEU A 122 13.47 -15.28 -30.73
N ALA A 123 14.51 -15.66 -31.46
CA ALA A 123 14.87 -17.06 -31.66
C ALA A 123 15.10 -17.76 -30.31
N THR A 124 14.42 -18.87 -30.06
CA THR A 124 14.51 -19.65 -28.81
C THR A 124 15.77 -20.51 -28.77
N ASN A 125 16.94 -19.87 -28.85
CA ASN A 125 18.21 -20.54 -28.72
C ASN A 125 18.51 -20.77 -27.23
N ASN A 126 18.79 -22.02 -26.88
CA ASN A 126 19.20 -22.40 -25.53
C ASN A 126 20.71 -22.63 -25.54
N PHE A 127 21.46 -21.63 -25.10
CA PHE A 127 22.90 -21.72 -24.92
C PHE A 127 23.21 -22.56 -23.67
N ARG A 128 24.11 -23.53 -23.78
CA ARG A 128 24.56 -24.36 -22.66
C ARG A 128 26.01 -24.01 -22.34
N VAL A 129 26.26 -23.54 -21.13
CA VAL A 129 27.61 -23.32 -20.60
C VAL A 129 27.76 -24.23 -19.38
N GLY A 130 28.44 -25.36 -19.56
CA GLY A 130 28.45 -26.45 -18.57
C GLY A 130 27.05 -27.00 -18.31
N ASN A 131 26.63 -27.06 -17.04
CA ASN A 131 25.28 -27.50 -16.65
C ASN A 131 24.23 -26.37 -16.68
N ILE A 132 24.62 -25.13 -16.97
CA ILE A 132 23.71 -23.97 -16.94
C ILE A 132 23.11 -23.74 -18.33
N ARG A 133 21.80 -23.50 -18.38
CA ARG A 133 21.07 -23.16 -19.61
C ARG A 133 20.70 -21.68 -19.60
N PHE A 134 21.03 -20.97 -20.67
CA PHE A 134 20.64 -19.59 -20.91
C PHE A 134 19.78 -19.51 -22.16
N GLY A 135 18.59 -18.94 -22.05
CA GLY A 135 17.79 -18.58 -23.21
C GLY A 135 18.27 -17.26 -23.84
N THR A 136 17.99 -17.07 -25.14
CA THR A 136 18.18 -15.76 -25.79
C THR A 136 17.50 -14.62 -25.02
N LEU A 137 16.29 -14.88 -24.47
CA LEU A 137 15.53 -13.91 -23.67
C LEU A 137 16.28 -13.46 -22.42
N ASP A 138 16.94 -14.39 -21.71
CA ASP A 138 17.69 -14.09 -20.49
C ASP A 138 18.85 -13.12 -20.79
N LEU A 139 19.56 -13.36 -21.90
CA LEU A 139 20.66 -12.50 -22.34
C LEU A 139 20.18 -11.12 -22.78
N VAL A 140 19.02 -11.04 -23.45
CA VAL A 140 18.43 -9.76 -23.85
C VAL A 140 17.99 -8.96 -22.63
N ILE A 141 17.30 -9.60 -21.67
CA ILE A 141 16.87 -8.95 -20.41
C ILE A 141 18.10 -8.42 -19.65
N LEU A 142 19.16 -9.23 -19.54
CA LEU A 142 20.42 -8.83 -18.93
C LEU A 142 21.04 -7.62 -19.65
N GLY A 143 21.20 -7.70 -20.97
CA GLY A 143 21.81 -6.64 -21.78
C GLY A 143 21.03 -5.33 -21.72
N VAL A 144 19.71 -5.37 -21.93
CA VAL A 144 18.86 -4.17 -21.90
C VAL A 144 18.88 -3.50 -20.52
N THR A 145 18.90 -4.29 -19.45
CA THR A 145 18.95 -3.73 -18.10
C THR A 145 20.29 -3.08 -17.79
N ILE A 146 21.41 -3.75 -18.13
CA ILE A 146 22.75 -3.17 -17.94
C ILE A 146 22.88 -1.86 -18.73
N VAL A 147 22.40 -1.83 -19.97
CA VAL A 147 22.40 -0.62 -20.80
C VAL A 147 21.53 0.47 -20.19
N SER A 148 20.34 0.15 -19.69
CA SER A 148 19.42 1.12 -19.09
C SER A 148 19.96 1.71 -17.80
N VAL A 149 20.45 0.87 -16.88
CA VAL A 149 21.05 1.28 -15.61
C VAL A 149 22.37 2.03 -15.85
N GLY A 150 23.22 1.53 -16.74
CA GLY A 150 24.47 2.18 -17.12
C GLY A 150 24.26 3.53 -17.80
N GLY A 151 23.24 3.63 -18.67
CA GLY A 151 22.81 4.88 -19.29
C GLY A 151 22.32 5.90 -18.27
N LEU A 152 21.50 5.48 -17.31
CA LEU A 152 21.08 6.34 -16.20
C LEU A 152 22.27 6.79 -15.35
N TRP A 153 23.18 5.88 -15.01
CA TRP A 153 24.37 6.21 -14.22
C TRP A 153 25.25 7.23 -14.95
N LEU A 154 25.47 7.06 -16.25
CA LEU A 154 26.23 8.00 -17.07
C LEU A 154 25.53 9.37 -17.14
N PHE A 155 24.21 9.38 -17.33
CA PHE A 155 23.40 10.60 -17.32
C PHE A 155 23.56 11.36 -16.00
N LEU A 156 23.42 10.67 -14.85
CA LEU A 156 23.52 11.29 -13.53
C LEU A 156 24.94 11.77 -13.19
N THR A 157 25.97 11.13 -13.73
CA THR A 157 27.36 11.48 -13.42
C THR A 157 27.96 12.50 -14.38
N ARG A 158 27.53 12.52 -15.64
CA ARG A 158 28.15 13.36 -16.69
C ARG A 158 27.26 14.44 -17.28
N ALA A 159 25.94 14.36 -17.18
CA ALA A 159 25.06 15.39 -17.72
C ALA A 159 24.79 16.50 -16.69
N ARG A 160 24.67 17.75 -17.16
CA ARG A 160 24.30 18.90 -16.31
C ARG A 160 22.95 18.71 -15.63
N LEU A 161 21.96 18.17 -16.35
CA LEU A 161 20.66 17.81 -15.79
C LEU A 161 20.78 16.69 -14.75
N GLY A 162 21.71 15.75 -14.95
CA GLY A 162 22.01 14.71 -13.98
C GLY A 162 22.61 15.24 -12.68
N TRP A 163 23.47 16.25 -12.76
CA TRP A 163 23.97 16.96 -11.58
C TRP A 163 22.85 17.68 -10.84
N ALA A 164 21.94 18.33 -11.57
CA ALA A 164 20.76 18.98 -10.99
C ALA A 164 19.84 17.98 -10.27
N VAL A 165 19.62 16.79 -10.84
CA VAL A 165 18.90 15.67 -10.21
C VAL A 165 19.55 15.27 -8.89
N ARG A 166 20.87 15.03 -8.89
CA ARG A 166 21.59 14.65 -7.67
C ARG A 166 21.61 15.76 -6.60
N ALA A 167 21.79 17.02 -7.02
CA ALA A 167 21.78 18.16 -6.09
C ALA A 167 20.40 18.29 -5.42
N THR A 168 19.32 18.20 -6.21
CA THR A 168 17.94 18.23 -5.72
C THR A 168 17.64 17.07 -4.77
N ALA A 169 18.23 15.89 -5.01
CA ALA A 169 18.05 14.73 -4.14
C ALA A 169 18.79 14.83 -2.80
N GLN A 170 19.87 15.61 -2.74
CA GLN A 170 20.62 15.86 -1.51
C GLN A 170 19.95 16.94 -0.66
N ASP A 171 19.64 18.08 -1.28
CA ASP A 171 18.99 19.21 -0.63
C ASP A 171 18.24 20.05 -1.67
N ARG A 172 16.91 19.99 -1.61
CA ARG A 172 16.03 20.72 -2.53
C ARG A 172 16.14 22.22 -2.36
N ASP A 173 16.22 22.68 -1.12
CA ASP A 173 16.19 24.11 -0.81
C ASP A 173 17.51 24.75 -1.21
N ALA A 174 18.63 24.07 -0.94
CA ALA A 174 19.94 24.48 -1.44
C ALA A 174 19.98 24.47 -2.97
N ALA A 175 19.47 23.41 -3.63
CA ALA A 175 19.42 23.36 -5.09
C ALA A 175 18.61 24.53 -5.69
N ARG A 176 17.47 24.86 -5.07
CA ARG A 176 16.64 26.01 -5.48
C ARG A 176 17.37 27.34 -5.31
N GLN A 177 18.11 27.52 -4.22
CA GLN A 177 18.94 28.71 -3.99
C GLN A 177 20.08 28.85 -5.00
N MET A 178 20.61 27.72 -5.50
CA MET A 178 21.60 27.69 -6.57
C MET A 178 21.01 27.89 -7.99
N GLY A 179 19.72 28.22 -8.09
CA GLY A 179 19.04 28.50 -9.37
C GLY A 179 18.59 27.26 -10.15
N VAL A 180 18.61 26.07 -9.53
CA VAL A 180 18.06 24.86 -10.13
C VAL A 180 16.53 24.92 -10.10
N ASN A 181 15.88 24.73 -11.25
CA ASN A 181 14.43 24.57 -11.31
C ASN A 181 14.04 23.18 -10.81
N VAL A 182 13.80 23.07 -9.49
CA VAL A 182 13.47 21.82 -8.79
C VAL A 182 12.23 21.16 -9.39
N GLU A 183 11.22 21.94 -9.79
CA GLU A 183 9.99 21.42 -10.39
C GLU A 183 10.26 20.75 -11.75
N ALA A 184 11.11 21.36 -12.59
CA ALA A 184 11.49 20.77 -13.88
C ALA A 184 12.36 19.51 -13.70
N VAL A 185 13.24 19.51 -12.69
CA VAL A 185 14.08 18.36 -12.34
C VAL A 185 13.22 17.21 -11.82
N GLN A 186 12.24 17.48 -10.97
CA GLN A 186 11.27 16.48 -10.51
C GLN A 186 10.50 15.87 -11.68
N GLY A 187 9.95 16.70 -12.57
CA GLY A 187 9.29 16.23 -13.79
C GLY A 187 10.18 15.34 -14.65
N LEU A 188 11.45 15.72 -14.85
CA LEU A 188 12.42 14.92 -15.59
C LEU A 188 12.70 13.57 -14.90
N SER A 189 12.85 13.55 -13.58
CA SER A 189 13.05 12.31 -12.81
C SER A 189 11.84 11.37 -12.92
N PHE A 190 10.62 11.91 -12.89
CA PHE A 190 9.41 11.14 -13.15
C PHE A 190 9.38 10.57 -14.57
N ALA A 191 9.78 11.34 -15.58
CA ALA A 191 9.85 10.89 -16.95
C ALA A 191 10.83 9.72 -17.12
N ILE A 192 12.04 9.86 -16.58
CA ILE A 192 13.10 8.85 -16.67
C ILE A 192 12.67 7.58 -15.92
N ALA A 193 12.16 7.72 -14.70
CA ALA A 193 11.70 6.58 -13.91
C ALA A 193 10.55 5.84 -14.61
N SER A 194 9.53 6.55 -15.09
CA SER A 194 8.42 5.93 -15.81
C SER A 194 8.85 5.28 -17.13
N GLY A 195 9.82 5.88 -17.85
CA GLY A 195 10.42 5.25 -19.02
C GLY A 195 11.12 3.93 -18.69
N LEU A 196 11.88 3.88 -17.59
CA LEU A 196 12.50 2.64 -17.09
C LEU A 196 11.45 1.61 -16.65
N ALA A 197 10.33 2.05 -16.07
CA ALA A 197 9.19 1.18 -15.79
C ALA A 197 8.59 0.61 -17.08
N GLY A 198 8.51 1.40 -18.15
CA GLY A 198 8.13 0.94 -19.48
C GLY A 198 9.05 -0.16 -20.00
N VAL A 199 10.36 0.06 -19.97
CA VAL A 199 11.37 -0.96 -20.34
C VAL A 199 11.19 -2.23 -19.51
N GLY A 200 11.10 -2.10 -18.19
CA GLY A 200 10.88 -3.23 -17.29
C GLY A 200 9.59 -3.99 -17.61
N GLY A 201 8.50 -3.28 -17.89
CA GLY A 201 7.19 -3.86 -18.20
C GLY A 201 7.24 -4.73 -19.45
N VAL A 202 7.85 -4.25 -20.53
CA VAL A 202 8.04 -5.03 -21.76
C VAL A 202 8.88 -6.27 -21.50
N LEU A 203 10.01 -6.13 -20.81
CA LEU A 203 10.91 -7.25 -20.51
C LEU A 203 10.24 -8.33 -19.64
N VAL A 204 9.46 -7.92 -18.63
CA VAL A 204 8.73 -8.83 -17.76
C VAL A 204 7.57 -9.51 -18.48
N GLY A 205 6.84 -8.77 -19.32
CA GLY A 205 5.80 -9.34 -20.17
C GLY A 205 6.34 -10.43 -21.11
N MET A 206 7.52 -10.20 -21.69
CA MET A 206 8.23 -11.21 -22.48
C MET A 206 8.72 -12.38 -21.63
N TYR A 207 9.22 -12.13 -20.42
CA TYR A 207 9.79 -13.15 -19.54
C TYR A 207 8.73 -14.15 -19.06
N TYR A 208 7.57 -13.67 -18.59
CA TYR A 208 6.48 -14.54 -18.17
C TYR A 208 5.62 -15.04 -19.34
N GLY A 209 5.74 -14.43 -20.52
CA GLY A 209 5.06 -14.83 -21.75
C GLY A 209 3.56 -14.51 -21.78
N ASN A 210 3.00 -14.03 -20.68
CA ASN A 210 1.62 -13.58 -20.55
C ASN A 210 1.59 -12.24 -19.82
N ILE A 211 0.61 -11.42 -20.16
CA ILE A 211 0.37 -10.12 -19.53
C ILE A 211 -1.12 -9.90 -19.32
N GLU A 212 -1.43 -9.10 -18.32
CA GLU A 212 -2.76 -8.58 -18.04
C GLU A 212 -2.64 -7.17 -17.45
N PRO A 213 -3.65 -6.31 -17.56
CA PRO A 213 -3.60 -4.96 -17.01
C PRO A 213 -3.29 -4.88 -15.50
N SER A 214 -3.66 -5.90 -14.72
CA SER A 214 -3.50 -5.96 -13.27
C SER A 214 -2.09 -6.31 -12.77
N ILE A 215 -1.15 -6.74 -13.64
CA ILE A 215 0.21 -7.17 -13.22
C ILE A 215 1.02 -6.09 -12.51
N GLY A 216 0.63 -4.83 -12.66
CA GLY A 216 1.38 -3.67 -12.18
C GLY A 216 1.45 -3.61 -10.67
N PHE A 217 0.42 -4.12 -10.00
CA PHE A 217 0.34 -4.10 -8.55
C PHE A 217 1.42 -4.97 -7.90
N ASP A 218 1.49 -6.24 -8.30
CA ASP A 218 2.48 -7.19 -7.77
C ASP A 218 3.91 -6.80 -8.15
N ALA A 219 4.12 -6.39 -9.40
CA ALA A 219 5.42 -5.91 -9.86
C ALA A 219 5.86 -4.64 -9.11
N GLY A 220 4.92 -3.73 -8.85
CA GLY A 220 5.15 -2.51 -8.07
C GLY A 220 5.61 -2.81 -6.65
N ILE A 221 4.98 -3.79 -5.99
CA ILE A 221 5.40 -4.20 -4.64
C ILE A 221 6.77 -4.87 -4.66
N SER A 222 7.05 -5.81 -5.56
CA SER A 222 8.37 -6.45 -5.63
C SER A 222 9.47 -5.44 -5.93
N GLY A 223 9.24 -4.50 -6.87
CA GLY A 223 10.18 -3.41 -7.16
C GLY A 223 10.37 -2.47 -5.98
N PHE A 224 9.31 -2.20 -5.23
CA PHE A 224 9.36 -1.39 -4.03
C PHE A 224 10.13 -2.09 -2.89
N THR A 225 9.87 -3.37 -2.66
CA THR A 225 10.64 -4.21 -1.74
C THR A 225 12.12 -4.21 -2.10
N ALA A 226 12.45 -4.38 -3.38
CA ALA A 226 13.83 -4.31 -3.87
C ALA A 226 14.48 -2.94 -3.62
N ALA A 227 13.76 -1.83 -3.86
CA ALA A 227 14.25 -0.49 -3.62
C ALA A 227 14.52 -0.23 -2.12
N VAL A 228 13.63 -0.68 -1.25
CA VAL A 228 13.78 -0.53 0.21
C VAL A 228 14.90 -1.41 0.77
N LEU A 229 14.99 -2.66 0.31
CA LEU A 229 16.08 -3.58 0.63
C LEU A 229 17.43 -2.96 0.26
N GLY A 230 17.53 -2.36 -0.92
CA GLY A 230 18.71 -1.64 -1.39
C GLY A 230 19.04 -0.37 -0.61
N GLY A 231 17.99 0.30 -0.11
CA GLY A 231 18.03 1.61 0.51
C GLY A 231 17.48 2.67 -0.43
N LEU A 232 16.30 3.22 -0.09
CA LEU A 232 15.62 4.22 -0.93
C LEU A 232 16.51 5.46 -1.16
N GLY A 233 16.53 5.96 -2.39
CA GLY A 233 17.39 7.07 -2.81
C GLY A 233 18.81 6.66 -3.22
N SER A 234 19.25 5.42 -2.97
CA SER A 234 20.53 4.88 -3.44
C SER A 234 20.32 4.05 -4.70
N LEU A 235 20.71 4.58 -5.86
CA LEU A 235 20.61 3.86 -7.14
C LEU A 235 21.41 2.54 -7.17
N PRO A 236 22.69 2.50 -6.72
CA PRO A 236 23.42 1.22 -6.63
C PRO A 236 22.80 0.27 -5.61
N GLY A 237 22.26 0.81 -4.51
CA GLY A 237 21.47 0.07 -3.54
C GLY A 237 20.29 -0.63 -4.19
N ALA A 238 19.48 0.10 -4.97
CA ALA A 238 18.30 -0.41 -5.65
C ALA A 238 18.61 -1.59 -6.60
N VAL A 239 19.73 -1.51 -7.34
CA VAL A 239 20.19 -2.59 -8.22
C VAL A 239 20.54 -3.84 -7.40
N LEU A 240 21.33 -3.67 -6.33
CA LEU A 240 21.70 -4.79 -5.46
C LEU A 240 20.49 -5.38 -4.73
N GLY A 241 19.55 -4.53 -4.31
CA GLY A 241 18.29 -4.96 -3.71
C GLY A 241 17.45 -5.79 -4.67
N GLY A 242 17.31 -5.38 -5.93
CA GLY A 242 16.62 -6.17 -6.96
C GLY A 242 17.27 -7.53 -7.19
N LEU A 243 18.59 -7.58 -7.34
CA LEU A 243 19.34 -8.82 -7.52
C LEU A 243 19.22 -9.77 -6.31
N LEU A 244 19.37 -9.24 -5.10
CA LEU A 244 19.24 -10.03 -3.87
C LEU A 244 17.82 -10.55 -3.68
N LEU A 245 16.81 -9.73 -3.98
CA LEU A 245 15.42 -10.14 -3.90
C LEU A 245 15.13 -11.28 -4.89
N GLY A 246 15.53 -11.15 -6.15
CA GLY A 246 15.30 -12.19 -7.15
C GLY A 246 16.00 -13.51 -6.82
N VAL A 247 17.24 -13.44 -6.31
CA VAL A 247 17.97 -14.63 -5.83
C VAL A 247 17.25 -15.26 -4.64
N ALA A 248 16.87 -14.48 -3.64
CA ALA A 248 16.16 -14.97 -2.46
C ALA A 248 14.84 -15.64 -2.83
N GLU A 249 14.03 -15.00 -3.69
CA GLU A 249 12.77 -15.54 -4.19
C GLU A 249 12.98 -16.84 -4.96
N SER A 250 13.99 -16.94 -5.82
CA SER A 250 14.26 -18.16 -6.59
C SER A 250 14.67 -19.33 -5.70
N PHE A 251 15.51 -19.10 -4.69
CA PHE A 251 15.82 -20.13 -3.69
C PHE A 251 14.59 -20.51 -2.86
N GLY A 252 13.80 -19.53 -2.44
CA GLY A 252 12.55 -19.73 -1.71
C GLY A 252 11.58 -20.63 -2.48
N VAL A 253 11.35 -20.31 -3.75
CA VAL A 253 10.52 -21.11 -4.66
C VAL A 253 11.08 -22.52 -4.86
N THR A 254 12.40 -22.66 -4.94
CA THR A 254 13.05 -23.97 -5.13
C THR A 254 12.91 -24.87 -3.89
N TRP A 255 12.96 -24.30 -2.68
CA TRP A 255 12.93 -25.07 -1.42
C TRP A 255 11.54 -25.27 -0.86
N PHE A 256 10.67 -24.27 -0.99
CA PHE A 256 9.37 -24.23 -0.35
C PHE A 256 8.19 -24.14 -1.34
N GLY A 257 8.46 -24.09 -2.65
CA GLY A 257 7.44 -24.03 -3.69
C GLY A 257 7.03 -22.61 -4.09
N GLY A 258 6.34 -22.51 -5.24
CA GLY A 258 6.00 -21.25 -5.89
C GLY A 258 5.18 -20.26 -5.06
N SER A 259 4.32 -20.75 -4.17
CA SER A 259 3.43 -19.93 -3.32
C SER A 259 4.20 -19.08 -2.30
N THR A 260 5.42 -19.46 -1.96
CA THR A 260 6.25 -18.76 -0.97
C THR A 260 6.99 -17.54 -1.52
N ARG A 261 6.92 -17.27 -2.83
CA ARG A 261 7.65 -16.14 -3.46
C ARG A 261 7.40 -14.82 -2.72
N GLN A 262 6.13 -14.44 -2.54
CA GLN A 262 5.76 -13.20 -1.85
C GLN A 262 6.14 -13.24 -0.36
N LEU A 263 5.97 -14.39 0.30
CA LEU A 263 6.35 -14.56 1.70
C LEU A 263 7.85 -14.30 1.90
N VAL A 264 8.70 -14.82 1.02
CA VAL A 264 10.15 -14.61 1.05
C VAL A 264 10.48 -13.14 0.81
N SER A 265 9.81 -12.50 -0.16
CA SER A 265 9.96 -11.07 -0.47
C SER A 265 9.70 -10.19 0.75
N PHE A 266 8.54 -10.34 1.39
CA PHE A 266 8.16 -9.52 2.54
C PHE A 266 8.93 -9.87 3.82
N THR A 267 9.27 -11.14 4.02
CA THR A 267 10.12 -11.56 5.16
C THR A 267 11.52 -10.95 5.03
N LEU A 268 12.09 -10.95 3.82
CA LEU A 268 13.37 -10.32 3.53
C LEU A 268 13.29 -8.81 3.76
N LEU A 269 12.23 -8.15 3.29
CA LEU A 269 11.97 -6.72 3.52
C LEU A 269 11.96 -6.37 5.00
N VAL A 270 11.11 -7.06 5.77
CA VAL A 270 10.93 -6.80 7.21
C VAL A 270 12.21 -7.15 7.97
N GLY A 271 12.86 -8.27 7.63
CA GLY A 271 14.12 -8.69 8.23
C GLY A 271 15.25 -7.69 8.00
N VAL A 272 15.40 -7.18 6.78
CA VAL A 272 16.41 -6.15 6.51
C VAL A 272 16.08 -4.84 7.19
N LEU A 273 14.83 -4.39 7.21
CA LEU A 273 14.46 -3.18 7.95
C LEU A 273 14.69 -3.32 9.46
N TRP A 274 14.55 -4.52 10.02
CA TRP A 274 14.84 -4.79 11.42
C TRP A 274 16.35 -4.68 11.72
N LEU A 275 17.21 -5.23 10.86
CA LEU A 275 18.66 -5.22 11.04
C LEU A 275 19.30 -3.91 10.59
N ARG A 276 18.77 -3.29 9.54
CA ARG A 276 19.25 -2.06 8.87
C ARG A 276 18.07 -1.19 8.40
N PRO A 277 17.56 -0.29 9.25
CA PRO A 277 16.49 0.66 8.96
C PRO A 277 16.56 1.44 7.64
N HIS A 278 17.77 1.72 7.17
CA HIS A 278 18.02 2.51 5.95
C HIS A 278 18.19 1.63 4.70
N GLY A 279 18.03 0.31 4.80
CA GLY A 279 18.39 -0.64 3.75
C GLY A 279 19.89 -1.00 3.76
N LEU A 280 20.34 -1.76 2.77
CA LEU A 280 21.70 -2.29 2.70
C LEU A 280 22.76 -1.21 2.44
N LEU A 281 22.47 -0.29 1.52
CA LEU A 281 23.37 0.79 1.08
C LEU A 281 22.75 2.19 1.24
N GLY A 282 21.67 2.32 2.01
CA GLY A 282 21.15 3.63 2.37
C GLY A 282 22.14 4.37 3.26
N THR A 283 22.38 5.64 2.98
CA THR A 283 23.32 6.46 3.76
C THR A 283 22.67 6.81 5.11
N PRO A 284 23.24 6.38 6.26
CA PRO A 284 22.76 6.82 7.55
C PRO A 284 23.16 8.28 7.72
N GLY A 285 22.17 9.17 7.85
CA GLY A 285 22.43 10.58 8.13
C GLY A 285 22.32 11.47 6.90
N ALA A 286 21.09 11.81 6.57
CA ALA A 286 20.70 13.19 6.45
C ALA A 286 19.29 13.24 7.01
N THR A 287 19.15 13.84 8.19
CA THR A 287 17.97 14.49 8.76
C THR A 287 17.85 14.22 10.27
N LEU A 288 18.63 14.98 11.04
CA LEU A 288 17.96 15.89 11.96
C LEU A 288 17.12 16.84 11.08
N ARG A 289 16.01 16.33 10.53
CA ARG A 289 14.98 17.17 9.94
C ARG A 289 14.50 17.97 11.13
N GLU A 290 14.30 19.27 10.92
CA GLU A 290 13.54 20.09 11.84
C GLU A 290 12.35 19.30 12.37
N PRO A 291 11.93 19.54 13.62
CA PRO A 291 10.72 18.94 14.14
C PRO A 291 9.55 19.22 13.17
N LEU A 292 9.25 18.29 12.25
CA LEU A 292 8.02 18.29 11.42
C LEU A 292 6.77 18.05 12.29
N THR A 293 7.03 17.77 13.54
CA THR A 293 6.22 17.90 14.72
C THR A 293 5.56 19.29 14.77
N GLY A 294 4.37 19.33 14.13
CA GLY A 294 3.46 20.47 14.06
C GLY A 294 2.85 20.76 12.69
N THR A 295 3.50 20.38 11.57
CA THR A 295 3.12 20.86 10.22
C THR A 295 2.60 19.77 9.26
N PHE A 296 2.26 18.58 9.75
CA PHE A 296 1.56 17.57 8.95
C PHE A 296 0.16 18.00 8.50
N PHE A 297 -0.39 19.09 9.02
CA PHE A 297 -1.76 19.50 8.77
C PHE A 297 -1.81 20.98 8.43
N GLY A 298 -2.03 21.28 7.15
CA GLY A 298 -2.48 22.61 6.78
C GLY A 298 -3.84 22.90 7.42
N SER A 299 -4.07 24.15 7.80
CA SER A 299 -5.31 24.59 8.43
C SER A 299 -6.47 24.62 7.44
N ALA A 300 -7.38 23.63 7.51
CA ALA A 300 -8.67 23.72 6.81
C ALA A 300 -9.67 24.50 7.65
N GLY A 301 -10.58 25.22 7.00
CA GLY A 301 -11.87 25.53 7.61
C GLY A 301 -12.64 24.22 7.84
N ALA A 302 -12.77 23.82 9.10
CA ALA A 302 -13.65 22.73 9.51
C ALA A 302 -15.11 23.13 9.28
N ILE A 303 -15.90 22.27 8.64
CA ILE A 303 -17.35 22.39 8.69
C ILE A 303 -17.73 22.05 10.13
N ARG A 304 -18.10 23.06 10.93
CA ARG A 304 -18.49 22.86 12.34
C ARG A 304 -19.89 22.26 12.40
N VAL A 305 -19.94 20.94 12.41
CA VAL A 305 -21.15 20.18 12.76
C VAL A 305 -21.19 19.98 14.27
N ARG A 306 -22.31 20.31 14.92
CA ARG A 306 -22.44 20.15 16.38
C ARG A 306 -22.38 18.65 16.71
N PRO A 307 -21.57 18.20 17.69
CA PRO A 307 -21.34 16.78 17.94
C PRO A 307 -22.62 16.01 18.32
N TRP A 308 -23.59 16.68 18.95
CA TRP A 308 -24.90 16.09 19.27
C TRP A 308 -25.77 15.85 18.02
N LEU A 309 -25.68 16.71 17.01
CA LEU A 309 -26.40 16.55 15.73
C LEU A 309 -25.86 15.34 14.95
N LEU A 310 -24.55 15.10 15.02
CA LEU A 310 -23.93 13.93 14.41
C LEU A 310 -24.20 12.64 15.17
N ALA A 311 -24.14 12.67 16.51
CA ALA A 311 -24.55 11.54 17.33
C ALA A 311 -26.03 11.20 17.11
N LEU A 312 -26.88 12.22 16.93
CA LEU A 312 -28.27 12.06 16.52
C LEU A 312 -28.39 11.46 15.13
N ILE A 313 -27.62 11.91 14.13
CA ILE A 313 -27.63 11.32 12.77
C ILE A 313 -27.17 9.85 12.80
N ALA A 314 -26.13 9.52 13.56
CA ALA A 314 -25.65 8.15 13.71
C ALA A 314 -26.66 7.25 14.44
N ALA A 315 -27.30 7.76 15.50
CA ALA A 315 -28.36 7.07 16.21
C ALA A 315 -29.63 6.91 15.35
N LEU A 316 -29.99 7.93 14.58
CA LEU A 316 -31.10 7.92 13.64
C LEU A 316 -30.83 6.94 12.50
N ALA A 317 -29.61 6.89 11.96
CA ALA A 317 -29.22 5.90 10.96
C ALA A 317 -29.23 4.48 11.52
N ALA A 318 -28.78 4.27 12.77
CA ALA A 318 -28.82 2.96 13.43
C ALA A 318 -30.26 2.44 13.66
N VAL A 319 -31.23 3.33 13.90
CA VAL A 319 -32.62 2.96 14.18
C VAL A 319 -33.51 3.00 12.93
N ALA A 320 -33.33 3.97 12.04
CA ALA A 320 -34.21 4.20 10.88
C ALA A 320 -33.82 3.35 9.66
N LEU A 321 -32.52 3.10 9.40
CA LEU A 321 -32.10 2.26 8.27
C LEU A 321 -32.70 0.85 8.34
N PRO A 322 -32.66 0.12 9.48
CA PRO A 322 -33.27 -1.21 9.61
C PRO A 322 -34.78 -1.28 9.35
N LEU A 323 -35.48 -0.14 9.41
CA LEU A 323 -36.94 -0.09 9.26
C LEU A 323 -37.37 0.22 7.83
N VAL A 324 -36.48 0.75 7.00
CA VAL A 324 -36.82 1.28 5.66
C VAL A 324 -35.95 0.65 4.55
N ALA A 325 -34.73 0.21 4.88
CA ALA A 325 -33.77 -0.29 3.91
C ALA A 325 -34.01 -1.77 3.58
N SER A 326 -33.65 -2.18 2.36
CA SER A 326 -33.66 -3.59 1.96
C SER A 326 -32.52 -4.38 2.60
N ASP A 327 -32.63 -5.71 2.66
CA ASP A 327 -31.59 -6.58 3.24
C ASP A 327 -30.21 -6.34 2.61
N TYR A 328 -30.18 -6.11 1.29
CA TYR A 328 -28.95 -5.76 0.59
C TYR A 328 -28.36 -4.42 1.05
N GLN A 329 -29.18 -3.39 1.20
CA GLN A 329 -28.73 -2.09 1.71
C GLN A 329 -28.23 -2.20 3.15
N LEU A 330 -28.86 -3.05 3.98
CA LEU A 330 -28.41 -3.33 5.34
C LEU A 330 -27.08 -4.08 5.36
N GLN A 331 -26.87 -5.04 4.45
CA GLN A 331 -25.59 -5.74 4.31
C GLN A 331 -24.46 -4.77 3.93
N VAL A 332 -24.73 -3.85 3.00
CA VAL A 332 -23.79 -2.78 2.61
C VAL A 332 -23.52 -1.84 3.76
N ALA A 333 -24.56 -1.43 4.52
CA ALA A 333 -24.41 -0.60 5.70
C ALA A 333 -23.61 -1.31 6.82
N GLY A 334 -23.73 -2.64 6.94
CA GLY A 334 -22.91 -3.46 7.82
C GLY A 334 -21.44 -3.43 7.42
N LEU A 335 -21.17 -3.56 6.11
CA LEU A 335 -19.83 -3.48 5.54
C LEU A 335 -19.23 -2.08 5.76
N VAL A 336 -20.01 -1.00 5.58
CA VAL A 336 -19.62 0.37 5.96
C VAL A 336 -19.20 0.44 7.42
N ALA A 337 -19.95 -0.17 8.35
CA ALA A 337 -19.62 -0.14 9.78
C ALA A 337 -18.33 -0.92 10.11
N ILE A 338 -18.07 -2.03 9.43
CA ILE A 338 -16.83 -2.81 9.57
C ILE A 338 -15.63 -1.99 9.09
N TYR A 339 -15.69 -1.43 7.89
CA TYR A 339 -14.60 -0.61 7.35
C TYR A 339 -14.44 0.72 8.10
N ALA A 340 -15.51 1.27 8.67
CA ALA A 340 -15.41 2.40 9.60
C ALA A 340 -14.64 2.00 10.87
N THR A 341 -14.89 0.80 11.42
CA THR A 341 -14.17 0.28 12.59
C THR A 341 -12.69 0.05 12.26
N LEU A 342 -12.39 -0.54 11.09
CA LEU A 342 -11.03 -0.66 10.58
C LEU A 342 -10.36 0.73 10.45
N ALA A 343 -11.04 1.71 9.85
CA ALA A 343 -10.48 3.06 9.68
C ALA A 343 -10.31 3.80 11.02
N LEU A 344 -11.13 3.53 12.04
CA LEU A 344 -10.94 4.05 13.39
C LEU A 344 -9.62 3.59 14.02
N SER A 345 -9.16 2.36 13.74
CA SER A 345 -7.83 1.90 14.19
C SER A 345 -6.71 2.81 13.68
N LEU A 346 -6.79 3.21 12.41
CA LEU A 346 -5.82 4.07 11.76
C LEU A 346 -6.00 5.54 12.16
N THR A 347 -7.22 5.96 12.52
CA THR A 347 -7.50 7.28 13.13
C THR A 347 -6.79 7.43 14.49
N LEU A 348 -6.73 6.36 15.29
CA LEU A 348 -5.95 6.36 16.53
C LEU A 348 -4.45 6.52 16.22
N LEU A 349 -3.92 5.72 15.31
CA LEU A 349 -2.49 5.71 14.95
C LEU A 349 -2.01 6.99 14.27
N ALA A 350 -2.56 7.29 13.08
CA ALA A 350 -2.14 8.42 12.27
C ALA A 350 -2.65 9.73 12.87
N GLY A 351 -3.88 9.74 13.36
CA GLY A 351 -4.52 10.94 13.90
C GLY A 351 -3.95 11.40 15.22
N THR A 352 -3.58 10.50 16.14
CA THR A 352 -3.16 10.89 17.49
C THR A 352 -1.72 10.58 17.85
N ALA A 353 -1.18 9.44 17.42
CA ALA A 353 0.22 9.09 17.68
C ALA A 353 1.18 9.60 16.59
N GLY A 354 0.65 10.14 15.48
CA GLY A 354 1.47 10.68 14.38
C GLY A 354 2.12 9.63 13.50
N GLN A 355 1.66 8.37 13.58
CA GLN A 355 2.26 7.27 12.82
C GLN A 355 1.30 6.78 11.74
N ILE A 356 1.73 6.88 10.49
CA ILE A 356 1.01 6.32 9.35
C ILE A 356 1.37 4.84 9.24
N SER A 357 0.36 3.98 9.24
CA SER A 357 0.51 2.54 9.07
C SER A 357 -0.22 2.07 7.82
N LEU A 358 0.51 1.53 6.85
CA LEU A 358 -0.05 0.89 5.65
C LEU A 358 -0.25 -0.63 5.82
N GLY A 359 -0.03 -1.16 7.03
CA GLY A 359 -0.16 -2.58 7.36
C GLY A 359 -1.47 -3.02 7.99
N GLN A 360 -2.49 -2.17 8.09
CA GLN A 360 -3.70 -2.47 8.87
C GLN A 360 -4.47 -3.70 8.37
N ALA A 361 -4.44 -3.98 7.06
CA ALA A 361 -5.06 -5.17 6.50
C ALA A 361 -4.49 -6.48 7.08
N GLY A 362 -3.21 -6.53 7.47
CA GLY A 362 -2.63 -7.70 8.13
C GLY A 362 -3.24 -7.97 9.51
N PHE A 363 -3.47 -6.92 10.33
CA PHE A 363 -4.12 -7.07 11.64
C PHE A 363 -5.62 -7.36 11.51
N PHE A 364 -6.25 -6.81 10.47
CA PHE A 364 -7.59 -7.17 10.05
C PHE A 364 -7.68 -8.67 9.68
N ALA A 365 -6.70 -9.20 8.95
CA ALA A 365 -6.60 -10.64 8.62
C ALA A 365 -6.42 -11.50 9.87
N ILE A 366 -5.50 -11.13 10.76
CA ILE A 366 -5.28 -11.86 12.03
C ILE A 366 -6.58 -11.97 12.82
N GLY A 367 -7.34 -10.87 12.96
CA GLY A 367 -8.61 -10.91 13.67
C GLY A 367 -9.67 -11.78 13.00
N ALA A 368 -9.77 -11.71 11.67
CA ALA A 368 -10.70 -12.53 10.89
C ALA A 368 -10.39 -14.03 11.05
N TYR A 369 -9.14 -14.43 10.82
CA TYR A 369 -8.71 -15.83 10.92
C TYR A 369 -8.74 -16.35 12.36
N THR A 370 -8.32 -15.55 13.35
CA THR A 370 -8.40 -15.97 14.77
C THR A 370 -9.84 -16.25 15.16
N SER A 371 -10.77 -15.36 14.80
CA SER A 371 -12.18 -15.57 15.14
C SER A 371 -12.77 -16.76 14.39
N ALA A 372 -12.48 -16.89 13.09
CA ALA A 372 -13.01 -17.98 12.26
C ALA A 372 -12.53 -19.36 12.75
N LEU A 373 -11.24 -19.53 13.04
CA LEU A 373 -10.68 -20.79 13.51
C LEU A 373 -11.17 -21.17 14.92
N LEU A 374 -11.36 -20.20 15.80
CA LEU A 374 -11.92 -20.45 17.13
C LEU A 374 -13.38 -20.92 17.06
N THR A 375 -14.19 -20.31 16.19
CA THR A 375 -15.60 -20.66 16.07
C THR A 375 -15.83 -21.94 15.27
N THR A 376 -15.05 -22.17 14.21
CA THR A 376 -15.23 -23.34 13.32
C THR A 376 -14.57 -24.59 13.88
N ASP A 377 -13.30 -24.52 14.30
CA ASP A 377 -12.53 -25.71 14.67
C ASP A 377 -12.67 -26.04 16.16
N HIS A 378 -12.74 -25.00 17.00
CA HIS A 378 -12.78 -25.16 18.46
C HIS A 378 -14.19 -24.99 19.04
N GLY A 379 -15.19 -24.66 18.21
CA GLY A 379 -16.59 -24.51 18.63
C GLY A 379 -16.83 -23.38 19.63
N TRP A 380 -15.96 -22.36 19.68
CA TRP A 380 -16.14 -21.22 20.56
C TRP A 380 -17.37 -20.42 20.13
N SER A 381 -18.01 -19.76 21.10
CA SER A 381 -19.01 -18.74 20.76
C SER A 381 -18.35 -17.48 20.21
N PHE A 382 -19.11 -16.70 19.45
CA PHE A 382 -18.63 -15.48 18.81
C PHE A 382 -18.05 -14.45 19.81
N TRP A 383 -18.65 -14.26 20.98
CA TRP A 383 -18.27 -13.17 21.89
C TRP A 383 -16.86 -13.33 22.48
N PRO A 384 -16.47 -14.50 23.03
CA PRO A 384 -15.07 -14.75 23.40
C PRO A 384 -14.13 -14.71 22.20
N ALA A 385 -14.55 -15.25 21.05
CA ALA A 385 -13.73 -15.25 19.83
C ALA A 385 -13.42 -13.83 19.34
N LEU A 386 -14.39 -12.90 19.42
CA LEU A 386 -14.22 -11.48 19.09
C LEU A 386 -13.17 -10.82 19.99
N VAL A 387 -13.24 -11.05 21.31
CA VAL A 387 -12.28 -10.46 22.27
C VAL A 387 -10.88 -11.02 22.05
N VAL A 388 -10.76 -12.33 21.87
CA VAL A 388 -9.46 -12.98 21.61
C VAL A 388 -8.88 -12.54 20.27
N ALA A 389 -9.70 -12.39 19.22
CA ALA A 389 -9.26 -11.87 17.93
C ALA A 389 -8.59 -10.49 18.05
N GLY A 390 -9.17 -9.58 18.83
CA GLY A 390 -8.54 -8.28 19.11
C GLY A 390 -7.26 -8.39 19.94
N LEU A 391 -7.23 -9.24 20.97
CA LEU A 391 -6.04 -9.42 21.80
C LEU A 391 -4.87 -10.05 21.03
N VAL A 392 -5.14 -11.07 20.21
CA VAL A 392 -4.13 -11.71 19.36
C VAL A 392 -3.59 -10.70 18.35
N ALA A 393 -4.46 -9.92 17.70
CA ALA A 393 -4.04 -8.85 16.80
C ALA A 393 -3.19 -7.79 17.53
N ALA A 394 -3.55 -7.41 18.76
CA ALA A 394 -2.79 -6.47 19.58
C ALA A 394 -1.38 -6.99 19.93
N VAL A 395 -1.28 -8.24 20.38
CA VAL A 395 -0.01 -8.86 20.79
C VAL A 395 0.90 -9.07 19.58
N ILE A 396 0.38 -9.68 18.52
CA ILE A 396 1.15 -9.89 17.28
C ILE A 396 1.56 -8.56 16.68
N GLY A 397 0.66 -7.57 16.65
CA GLY A 397 0.96 -6.22 16.19
C GLY A 397 2.05 -5.54 17.00
N ALA A 398 1.97 -5.58 18.33
CA ALA A 398 2.99 -4.98 19.19
C ALA A 398 4.37 -5.63 18.98
N VAL A 399 4.43 -6.97 18.87
CA VAL A 399 5.69 -7.70 18.73
C VAL A 399 6.31 -7.50 17.35
N ILE A 400 5.55 -7.73 16.29
CA ILE A 400 6.09 -7.68 14.91
C ILE A 400 6.43 -6.24 14.51
N VAL A 401 5.71 -5.23 15.02
CA VAL A 401 5.92 -3.83 14.65
C VAL A 401 6.93 -3.12 15.55
N ALA A 402 7.30 -3.68 16.70
CA ALA A 402 8.30 -3.07 17.58
C ALA A 402 9.60 -2.61 16.86
N PRO A 403 10.19 -3.38 15.91
CA PRO A 403 11.31 -2.91 15.11
C PRO A 403 11.00 -1.72 14.21
N ALA A 404 9.82 -1.72 13.58
CA ALA A 404 9.38 -0.66 12.68
C ALA A 404 9.15 0.68 13.41
N LEU A 405 8.95 0.66 14.74
CA LEU A 405 8.88 1.87 15.57
C LEU A 405 10.22 2.59 15.71
N ARG A 406 11.34 1.94 15.37
CA ARG A 406 12.67 2.58 15.32
C ARG A 406 12.89 3.37 14.03
N LEU A 407 12.02 3.21 13.04
CA LEU A 407 12.07 3.91 11.76
C LEU A 407 11.49 5.33 11.93
N SER A 408 11.88 6.25 11.06
CA SER A 408 11.36 7.62 11.03
C SER A 408 10.75 7.97 9.67
N GLY A 409 9.78 8.88 9.68
CA GLY A 409 9.11 9.39 8.48
C GLY A 409 8.43 8.30 7.65
N HIS A 410 8.63 8.32 6.34
CA HIS A 410 8.01 7.40 5.40
C HIS A 410 8.40 5.93 5.62
N TYR A 411 9.57 5.64 6.19
CA TYR A 411 10.02 4.27 6.43
C TYR A 411 9.11 3.50 7.41
N VAL A 412 8.43 4.18 8.34
CA VAL A 412 7.44 3.55 9.23
C VAL A 412 6.24 3.02 8.45
N ALA A 413 5.70 3.84 7.53
CA ALA A 413 4.57 3.44 6.68
C ALA A 413 4.95 2.26 5.77
N ILE A 414 6.20 2.25 5.30
CA ILE A 414 6.78 1.21 4.46
C ILE A 414 6.97 -0.10 5.23
N GLY A 415 7.59 -0.03 6.41
CA GLY A 415 7.81 -1.20 7.26
C GLY A 415 6.48 -1.85 7.67
N THR A 416 5.48 -1.03 8.00
CA THR A 416 4.14 -1.55 8.33
C THR A 416 3.44 -2.19 7.13
N LEU A 417 3.58 -1.63 5.91
CA LEU A 417 3.10 -2.29 4.67
C LEU A 417 3.71 -3.68 4.52
N GLY A 418 5.04 -3.77 4.62
CA GLY A 418 5.77 -5.03 4.51
C GLY A 418 5.33 -6.05 5.56
N ILE A 419 5.12 -5.60 6.81
CA ILE A 419 4.60 -6.46 7.90
C ILE A 419 3.18 -6.95 7.61
N GLY A 420 2.28 -6.06 7.17
CA GLY A 420 0.91 -6.44 6.84
C GLY A 420 0.86 -7.48 5.71
N ALA A 421 1.63 -7.25 4.65
CA ALA A 421 1.72 -8.17 3.52
C ALA A 421 2.42 -9.49 3.90
N MET A 422 3.44 -9.45 4.77
CA MET A 422 4.07 -10.65 5.34
C MET A 422 3.05 -11.48 6.12
N ILE A 423 2.21 -10.87 6.96
CA ILE A 423 1.16 -11.56 7.71
C ILE A 423 0.20 -12.28 6.76
N VAL A 424 -0.28 -11.60 5.71
CA VAL A 424 -1.19 -12.20 4.73
C VAL A 424 -0.50 -13.33 3.96
N ALA A 425 0.78 -13.16 3.59
CA ALA A 425 1.55 -14.20 2.94
C ALA A 425 1.80 -15.42 3.84
N ILE A 426 1.96 -15.23 5.17
CA ILE A 426 2.02 -16.33 6.14
C ILE A 426 0.68 -17.06 6.17
N ILE A 427 -0.43 -16.34 6.28
CA ILE A 427 -1.78 -16.91 6.29
C ILE A 427 -2.03 -17.71 5.00
N LEU A 428 -1.60 -17.21 3.84
CA LEU A 428 -1.77 -17.90 2.56
C LEU A 428 -0.97 -19.20 2.47
N ASN A 429 0.24 -19.24 3.06
CA ASN A 429 1.14 -20.40 2.97
C ASN A 429 1.03 -21.39 4.14
N TRP A 430 0.30 -21.05 5.22
CA TRP A 430 0.15 -21.90 6.40
C TRP A 430 -1.05 -22.85 6.29
N GLU A 431 -1.02 -23.73 5.28
CA GLU A 431 -2.13 -24.64 4.95
C GLU A 431 -2.65 -25.46 6.15
N ALA A 432 -1.75 -25.91 7.02
CA ALA A 432 -2.11 -26.72 8.18
C ALA A 432 -2.99 -26.01 9.23
N LEU A 433 -2.95 -24.67 9.27
CA LEU A 433 -3.69 -23.88 10.27
C LEU A 433 -4.81 -23.04 9.65
N THR A 434 -4.57 -22.43 8.50
CA THR A 434 -5.48 -21.44 7.89
C THR A 434 -6.19 -21.97 6.65
N TYR A 435 -5.93 -23.22 6.28
CA TYR A 435 -6.36 -23.84 5.01
C TYR A 435 -5.81 -23.13 3.77
N GLY A 436 -4.81 -22.25 3.94
CA GLY A 436 -4.09 -21.59 2.86
C GLY A 436 -5.00 -20.85 1.87
N PRO A 437 -4.87 -21.08 0.55
CA PRO A 437 -5.70 -20.43 -0.47
C PRO A 437 -7.19 -20.80 -0.40
N LEU A 438 -7.55 -21.96 0.17
CA LEU A 438 -8.95 -22.36 0.28
C LEU A 438 -9.71 -21.41 1.22
N GLY A 439 -9.04 -20.94 2.26
CA GLY A 439 -9.66 -20.14 3.30
C GLY A 439 -10.55 -20.95 4.24
N VAL A 440 -11.26 -20.27 5.13
CA VAL A 440 -12.14 -20.90 6.14
C VAL A 440 -13.59 -20.76 5.68
N PHE A 441 -14.27 -21.89 5.48
CA PHE A 441 -15.69 -21.95 5.10
C PHE A 441 -16.58 -22.28 6.30
N GLY A 442 -17.86 -21.93 6.20
CA GLY A 442 -18.88 -22.35 7.16
C GLY A 442 -18.75 -21.69 8.52
N ILE A 443 -18.25 -20.45 8.56
CA ILE A 443 -18.10 -19.71 9.81
C ILE A 443 -19.50 -19.45 10.38
N PRO A 444 -19.79 -19.94 11.61
CA PRO A 444 -21.14 -19.87 12.15
C PRO A 444 -21.54 -18.42 12.45
N PRO A 445 -22.82 -18.04 12.26
CA PRO A 445 -23.27 -16.71 12.61
C PRO A 445 -23.18 -16.47 14.12
N PRO A 446 -23.03 -15.22 14.58
CA PRO A 446 -22.98 -14.90 16.00
C PRO A 446 -24.25 -15.33 16.74
N LEU A 447 -24.09 -16.02 17.87
CA LEU A 447 -25.20 -16.39 18.75
C LEU A 447 -25.41 -15.31 19.82
N PHE A 448 -26.64 -14.86 19.98
CA PHE A 448 -27.05 -13.95 21.06
C PHE A 448 -28.21 -14.57 21.84
N PHE A 449 -27.96 -14.99 23.08
CA PHE A 449 -28.94 -15.67 23.96
C PHE A 449 -29.69 -16.83 23.27
N GLY A 450 -28.97 -17.65 22.50
CA GLY A 450 -29.54 -18.82 21.81
C GLY A 450 -30.23 -18.52 20.47
N ARG A 451 -30.29 -17.26 20.04
CA ARG A 451 -30.74 -16.87 18.70
C ARG A 451 -29.53 -16.60 17.79
N GLU A 452 -29.54 -17.20 16.61
CA GLU A 452 -28.55 -16.95 15.57
C GLU A 452 -28.79 -15.59 14.90
N LEU A 453 -27.78 -14.74 14.89
CA LEU A 453 -27.78 -13.42 14.24
C LEU A 453 -27.40 -13.58 12.77
N PHE A 454 -28.29 -14.18 11.98
CA PHE A 454 -28.05 -14.45 10.56
C PHE A 454 -28.63 -13.38 9.62
N SER A 455 -29.66 -12.65 10.06
CA SER A 455 -30.32 -11.65 9.21
C SER A 455 -29.39 -10.48 8.88
N ALA A 456 -29.55 -9.88 7.70
CA ALA A 456 -28.86 -8.64 7.32
C ALA A 456 -29.06 -7.51 8.34
N ARG A 457 -30.23 -7.45 8.96
CA ARG A 457 -30.52 -6.52 10.07
C ARG A 457 -29.69 -6.82 11.31
N ASP A 458 -29.58 -8.10 11.68
CA ASP A 458 -28.90 -8.54 12.89
C ASP A 458 -27.39 -8.31 12.77
N THR A 459 -26.79 -8.64 11.62
CA THR A 459 -25.38 -8.37 11.31
C THR A 459 -25.06 -6.89 11.23
N TYR A 460 -25.94 -6.07 10.63
CA TYR A 460 -25.81 -4.60 10.63
C TYR A 460 -25.82 -4.02 12.05
N LEU A 461 -26.78 -4.42 12.89
CA LEU A 461 -26.89 -3.94 14.27
C LEU A 461 -25.67 -4.33 15.11
N LEU A 462 -25.17 -5.56 14.92
CA LEU A 462 -23.96 -6.03 15.59
C LEU A 462 -22.74 -5.21 15.18
N ALA A 463 -22.51 -5.02 13.87
CA ALA A 463 -21.40 -4.23 13.35
C ALA A 463 -21.49 -2.76 13.81
N GLY A 464 -22.69 -2.18 13.80
CA GLY A 464 -22.96 -0.84 14.31
C GLY A 464 -22.69 -0.71 15.81
N ALA A 465 -23.07 -1.71 16.62
CA ALA A 465 -22.81 -1.72 18.06
C ALA A 465 -21.30 -1.75 18.36
N VAL A 466 -20.55 -2.63 17.70
CA VAL A 466 -19.08 -2.71 17.86
C VAL A 466 -18.42 -1.42 17.39
N LEU A 467 -18.88 -0.82 16.28
CA LEU A 467 -18.41 0.47 15.80
C LEU A 467 -18.59 1.57 16.86
N LEU A 468 -19.78 1.68 17.45
CA LEU A 468 -20.07 2.68 18.48
C LEU A 468 -19.22 2.48 19.75
N ILE A 469 -19.02 1.22 20.16
CA ILE A 469 -18.16 0.88 21.30
C ILE A 469 -16.71 1.29 21.01
N CYS A 470 -16.17 0.91 19.84
CA CYS A 470 -14.80 1.27 19.44
C CYS A 470 -14.63 2.79 19.31
N ALA A 471 -15.60 3.48 18.69
CA ALA A 471 -15.58 4.93 18.54
C ALA A 471 -15.63 5.64 19.90
N GLY A 472 -16.47 5.17 20.83
CA GLY A 472 -16.55 5.69 22.20
C GLY A 472 -15.27 5.47 23.00
N LEU A 473 -14.67 4.28 22.87
CA LEU A 473 -13.39 3.96 23.51
C LEU A 473 -12.27 4.86 22.98
N ILE A 474 -12.14 4.98 21.66
CA ILE A 474 -11.13 5.85 21.03
C ILE A 474 -11.36 7.30 21.44
N TRP A 475 -12.60 7.80 21.38
CA TRP A 475 -12.92 9.15 21.81
C TRP A 475 -12.52 9.43 23.28
N ARG A 476 -12.74 8.46 24.17
CA ARG A 476 -12.32 8.57 25.58
C ARG A 476 -10.80 8.53 25.73
N LEU A 477 -10.12 7.64 25.01
CA LEU A 477 -8.66 7.53 25.01
C LEU A 477 -7.99 8.83 24.54
N GLN A 478 -8.50 9.42 23.46
CA GLN A 478 -7.99 10.68 22.89
C GLN A 478 -8.14 11.88 23.85
N ARG A 479 -9.15 11.86 24.73
CA ARG A 479 -9.39 12.90 25.76
C ARG A 479 -8.71 12.61 27.09
N SER A 480 -8.14 11.43 27.26
CA SER A 480 -7.44 11.02 28.49
C SER A 480 -5.99 11.54 28.53
N HIS A 481 -5.30 11.26 29.64
CA HIS A 481 -3.87 11.53 29.77
C HIS A 481 -3.03 10.81 28.69
N LEU A 482 -3.44 9.61 28.25
CA LEU A 482 -2.77 8.90 27.16
C LEU A 482 -2.87 9.68 25.84
N GLY A 483 -4.04 10.26 25.56
CA GLY A 483 -4.25 11.09 24.37
C GLY A 483 -3.50 12.42 24.41
N LEU A 484 -3.19 12.95 25.60
CA LEU A 484 -2.28 14.10 25.75
C LEU A 484 -0.84 13.69 25.46
N ALA A 485 -0.37 12.57 26.01
CA ALA A 485 0.97 12.05 25.76
C ALA A 485 1.19 11.71 24.27
N TRP A 486 0.23 11.05 23.62
CA TRP A 486 0.30 10.76 22.17
C TRP A 486 0.36 12.02 21.32
N ARG A 487 -0.48 13.02 21.64
CA ARG A 487 -0.42 14.32 20.94
C ARG A 487 0.92 14.99 21.15
N GLY A 488 1.47 15.00 22.36
CA GLY A 488 2.81 15.51 22.63
C GLY A 488 3.89 14.80 21.82
N VAL A 489 3.87 13.47 21.77
CA VAL A 489 4.80 12.66 20.96
C VAL A 489 4.66 12.92 19.46
N ARG A 490 3.43 13.10 18.98
CA ARG A 490 3.12 13.46 17.58
C ARG A 490 3.58 14.88 17.24
N ASP A 491 3.42 15.81 18.18
CA ASP A 491 3.59 17.24 17.98
C ASP A 491 5.00 17.74 18.28
N ASP A 492 5.82 17.04 19.09
CA ASP A 492 7.30 17.11 19.19
C ASP A 492 7.88 15.92 19.95
N GLU A 493 8.46 14.96 19.21
CA GLU A 493 9.07 13.77 19.80
C GLU A 493 10.32 14.09 20.64
N ILE A 494 11.12 15.07 20.24
CA ILE A 494 12.34 15.46 20.95
C ILE A 494 11.96 16.18 22.25
N ALA A 495 10.98 17.09 22.19
CA ALA A 495 10.47 17.76 23.39
C ALA A 495 9.78 16.77 24.33
N ALA A 496 8.99 15.82 23.82
CA ALA A 496 8.36 14.79 24.63
C ALA A 496 9.40 13.97 25.43
N ARG A 497 10.51 13.57 24.79
CA ARG A 497 11.63 12.92 25.49
C ARG A 497 12.25 13.82 26.56
N GLY A 498 12.39 15.11 26.28
CA GLY A 498 12.94 16.10 27.21
C GLY A 498 12.17 16.24 28.52
N VAL A 499 10.86 15.94 28.51
CA VAL A 499 9.99 15.97 29.71
C VAL A 499 9.77 14.55 30.28
N GLY A 500 10.52 13.55 29.81
CA GLY A 500 10.49 12.17 30.33
C GLY A 500 9.41 11.26 29.76
N VAL A 501 8.74 11.64 28.67
CA VAL A 501 7.80 10.76 27.95
C VAL A 501 8.58 9.85 27.01
N ASP A 502 8.42 8.53 27.11
CA ASP A 502 9.03 7.57 26.18
C ASP A 502 8.21 7.44 24.87
N PRO A 503 8.66 8.01 23.75
CA PRO A 503 7.89 7.97 22.51
C PRO A 503 7.69 6.56 21.98
N ALA A 504 8.67 5.67 22.17
CA ALA A 504 8.63 4.31 21.63
C ALA A 504 7.53 3.51 22.32
N GLY A 505 7.46 3.53 23.66
CA GLY A 505 6.41 2.87 24.43
C GLY A 505 5.01 3.41 24.12
N TYR A 506 4.85 4.73 24.02
CA TYR A 506 3.55 5.32 23.68
C TYR A 506 3.11 5.00 22.25
N LYS A 507 4.02 5.04 21.27
CA LYS A 507 3.74 4.62 19.89
C LYS A 507 3.38 3.13 19.82
N ALA A 508 4.10 2.27 20.54
CA ALA A 508 3.81 0.84 20.63
C ALA A 508 2.41 0.57 21.21
N LEU A 509 2.04 1.28 22.28
CA LEU A 509 0.71 1.17 22.88
C LEU A 509 -0.40 1.61 21.92
N ALA A 510 -0.22 2.75 21.24
CA ALA A 510 -1.17 3.21 20.23
C ALA A 510 -1.33 2.16 19.11
N PHE A 511 -0.21 1.54 18.71
CA PHE A 511 -0.20 0.51 17.69
C PHE A 511 -0.90 -0.76 18.12
N ALA A 512 -0.63 -1.26 19.32
CA ALA A 512 -1.30 -2.44 19.88
C ALA A 512 -2.83 -2.23 19.95
N LEU A 513 -3.27 -1.06 20.43
CA LEU A 513 -4.70 -0.71 20.49
C LEU A 513 -5.32 -0.55 19.10
N GLY A 514 -4.60 0.04 18.14
CA GLY A 514 -5.02 0.10 16.74
C GLY A 514 -5.20 -1.30 16.16
N ALA A 515 -4.19 -2.15 16.29
CA ALA A 515 -4.24 -3.53 15.82
C ALA A 515 -5.40 -4.32 16.47
N ALA A 516 -5.72 -4.08 17.74
CA ALA A 516 -6.89 -4.68 18.39
C ALA A 516 -8.21 -4.28 17.72
N VAL A 517 -8.40 -2.99 17.46
CA VAL A 517 -9.60 -2.47 16.79
C VAL A 517 -9.70 -2.97 15.35
N SER A 518 -8.57 -3.07 14.65
CA SER A 518 -8.49 -3.73 13.34
C SER A 518 -8.88 -5.21 13.43
N GLY A 519 -8.43 -5.92 14.47
CA GLY A 519 -8.80 -7.32 14.71
C GLY A 519 -10.29 -7.52 14.98
N PHE A 520 -10.93 -6.61 15.73
CA PHE A 520 -12.39 -6.64 15.93
C PHE A 520 -13.16 -6.46 14.62
N ALA A 521 -12.71 -5.53 13.77
CA ALA A 521 -13.31 -5.35 12.45
C ALA A 521 -13.16 -6.63 11.61
N GLY A 522 -12.01 -7.30 11.66
CA GLY A 522 -11.75 -8.53 10.90
C GLY A 522 -12.64 -9.69 11.35
N SER A 523 -12.81 -9.85 12.67
CA SER A 523 -13.71 -10.86 13.25
C SER A 523 -15.17 -10.67 12.76
N LEU A 524 -15.65 -9.41 12.70
CA LEU A 524 -16.97 -9.10 12.17
C LEU A 524 -17.11 -9.45 10.69
N LEU A 525 -16.09 -9.14 9.88
CA LEU A 525 -16.10 -9.45 8.45
C LEU A 525 -16.25 -10.95 8.21
N ALA A 526 -15.49 -11.76 8.97
CA ALA A 526 -15.50 -13.21 8.86
C ALA A 526 -16.88 -13.81 9.14
N HIS A 527 -17.56 -13.29 10.16
CA HIS A 527 -18.90 -13.75 10.54
C HIS A 527 -20.00 -13.22 9.64
N GLN A 528 -19.81 -12.04 9.02
CA GLN A 528 -20.77 -11.48 8.06
C GLN A 528 -20.80 -12.27 6.75
N PHE A 529 -19.64 -12.68 6.23
CA PHE A 529 -19.54 -13.37 4.95
C PHE A 529 -19.58 -14.90 5.04
N THR A 530 -19.49 -15.46 6.25
CA THR A 530 -19.42 -16.91 6.54
C THR A 530 -18.30 -17.68 5.83
N TYR A 531 -17.44 -16.94 5.10
CA TYR A 531 -16.29 -17.39 4.36
C TYR A 531 -15.24 -16.28 4.34
N ILE A 532 -13.98 -16.65 4.52
CA ILE A 532 -12.84 -15.75 4.34
C ILE A 532 -11.71 -16.44 3.58
N SER A 533 -11.05 -15.70 2.70
CA SER A 533 -9.81 -16.10 2.04
C SER A 533 -8.72 -15.04 2.24
N PRO A 534 -7.42 -15.39 2.09
CA PRO A 534 -6.33 -14.45 2.34
C PRO A 534 -6.33 -13.26 1.37
N ASP A 535 -6.80 -13.47 0.14
CA ASP A 535 -6.82 -12.46 -0.93
C ASP A 535 -7.68 -11.24 -0.60
N ILE A 536 -8.66 -11.40 0.31
CA ILE A 536 -9.51 -10.29 0.79
C ILE A 536 -8.67 -9.25 1.53
N PHE A 537 -7.59 -9.67 2.20
CA PHE A 537 -6.82 -8.85 3.14
C PHE A 537 -5.60 -8.17 2.49
N GLY A 538 -5.63 -7.96 1.18
CA GLY A 538 -4.56 -7.30 0.43
C GLY A 538 -4.33 -5.84 0.83
N PHE A 539 -3.28 -5.26 0.27
CA PHE A 539 -2.91 -3.86 0.48
C PHE A 539 -4.01 -2.87 0.06
N GLN A 540 -4.89 -3.25 -0.88
CA GLN A 540 -6.05 -2.45 -1.27
C GLN A 540 -6.94 -2.11 -0.07
N VAL A 541 -7.09 -3.04 0.89
CA VAL A 541 -7.85 -2.80 2.14
C VAL A 541 -7.14 -1.81 3.05
N SER A 542 -5.83 -1.94 3.24
CA SER A 542 -5.03 -0.97 4.01
C SER A 542 -5.13 0.43 3.41
N LEU A 543 -5.11 0.49 2.10
CA LEU A 543 -5.16 1.74 1.37
C LEU A 543 -6.54 2.38 1.43
N LEU A 544 -7.61 1.59 1.29
CA LEU A 544 -8.96 2.04 1.51
C LEU A 544 -9.14 2.58 2.94
N ALA A 545 -8.62 1.88 3.95
CA ALA A 545 -8.62 2.39 5.32
C ALA A 545 -7.90 3.75 5.45
N LEU A 546 -6.74 3.91 4.81
CA LEU A 546 -6.02 5.20 4.78
C LEU A 546 -6.84 6.29 4.09
N THR A 547 -7.44 6.00 2.93
CA THR A 547 -8.27 6.98 2.21
C THR A 547 -9.48 7.42 3.03
N ILE A 548 -10.14 6.51 3.76
CA ILE A 548 -11.23 6.83 4.68
C ILE A 548 -10.75 7.79 5.77
N VAL A 549 -9.62 7.50 6.42
CA VAL A 549 -9.09 8.34 7.50
C VAL A 549 -8.68 9.72 6.99
N VAL A 550 -8.02 9.79 5.84
CA VAL A 550 -7.58 11.08 5.29
C VAL A 550 -8.75 11.89 4.75
N MET A 551 -9.72 11.24 4.08
CA MET A 551 -10.96 11.90 3.66
C MET A 551 -11.80 12.35 4.86
N GLY A 552 -11.86 11.56 5.93
CA GLY A 552 -12.57 11.93 7.15
C GLY A 552 -11.91 13.09 7.89
N GLY A 553 -10.58 13.21 7.77
CA GLY A 553 -9.75 14.08 8.58
C GLY A 553 -9.09 13.24 9.69
N MET A 554 -7.77 13.13 9.64
CA MET A 554 -7.04 12.04 10.31
C MET A 554 -7.25 11.93 11.82
N SER A 555 -7.56 13.03 12.51
CA SER A 555 -7.75 13.07 13.97
C SER A 555 -9.22 12.98 14.41
N THR A 556 -10.17 12.85 13.47
CA THR A 556 -11.60 12.92 13.78
C THR A 556 -12.28 11.56 13.69
N THR A 557 -12.73 11.01 14.82
CA THR A 557 -13.48 9.75 14.84
C THR A 557 -14.76 9.81 14.02
N LEU A 558 -15.53 10.90 14.15
CA LEU A 558 -16.78 11.10 13.42
C LEU A 558 -16.54 11.34 11.92
N GLY A 559 -15.46 12.04 11.56
CA GLY A 559 -15.11 12.25 10.16
C GLY A 559 -14.75 10.95 9.46
N THR A 560 -14.01 10.08 10.13
CA THR A 560 -13.70 8.72 9.65
C THR A 560 -14.97 7.90 9.40
N ILE A 561 -15.95 7.93 10.31
CA ILE A 561 -17.21 7.19 10.14
C ILE A 561 -18.00 7.71 8.94
N LEU A 562 -18.10 9.04 8.79
CA LEU A 562 -18.78 9.66 7.65
C LEU A 562 -18.06 9.37 6.33
N ALA A 563 -16.73 9.44 6.32
CA ALA A 563 -15.93 9.11 5.15
C ALA A 563 -16.04 7.63 4.78
N ALA A 564 -16.16 6.72 5.74
CA ALA A 564 -16.42 5.31 5.46
C ALA A 564 -17.79 5.13 4.79
N ALA A 565 -18.83 5.79 5.30
CA ALA A 565 -20.16 5.77 4.69
C ALA A 565 -20.15 6.28 3.24
N VAL A 566 -19.37 7.33 2.96
CA VAL A 566 -19.20 7.84 1.60
C VAL A 566 -18.35 6.90 0.75
N LEU A 567 -17.13 6.53 1.17
CA LEU A 567 -16.20 5.77 0.33
C LEU A 567 -16.58 4.32 0.12
N VAL A 568 -17.31 3.72 1.04
CA VAL A 568 -17.76 2.33 0.95
C VAL A 568 -19.21 2.25 0.47
N GLY A 569 -20.07 3.15 0.94
CA GLY A 569 -21.49 3.15 0.57
C GLY A 569 -21.79 3.80 -0.78
N LEU A 570 -21.13 4.91 -1.13
CA LEU A 570 -21.41 5.63 -2.38
C LEU A 570 -21.10 4.81 -3.65
N PRO A 571 -19.98 4.07 -3.77
CA PRO A 571 -19.73 3.23 -4.94
C PRO A 571 -20.82 2.19 -5.18
N GLU A 572 -21.56 1.80 -4.14
CA GLU A 572 -22.64 0.84 -4.25
C GLU A 572 -23.91 1.43 -4.87
N LEU A 573 -24.13 2.75 -4.73
CA LEU A 573 -25.16 3.45 -5.50
C LEU A 573 -24.83 3.47 -7.01
N PHE A 574 -23.54 3.42 -7.35
CA PHE A 574 -23.06 3.31 -8.73
C PHE A 574 -22.90 1.86 -9.21
N ARG A 575 -23.43 0.87 -8.47
CA ARG A 575 -23.43 -0.54 -8.90
C ARG A 575 -23.95 -0.79 -10.32
N PRO A 576 -24.98 -0.11 -10.87
CA PRO A 576 -25.37 -0.35 -12.26
C PRO A 576 -24.32 0.08 -13.30
N LEU A 577 -23.32 0.87 -12.91
CA LEU A 577 -22.20 1.33 -13.75
C LEU A 577 -20.90 0.59 -13.39
N GLN A 578 -20.95 -0.75 -13.31
CA GLN A 578 -19.85 -1.57 -12.76
C GLN A 578 -18.46 -1.24 -13.34
N GLU A 579 -18.39 -0.96 -14.65
CA GLU A 579 -17.14 -0.66 -15.35
C GLU A 579 -16.51 0.68 -14.90
N VAL A 580 -17.32 1.68 -14.56
CA VAL A 580 -16.83 3.04 -14.26
C VAL A 580 -16.60 3.24 -12.76
N ARG A 581 -17.02 2.30 -11.91
CA ARG A 581 -17.02 2.45 -10.44
C ARG A 581 -15.64 2.75 -9.86
N ILE A 582 -14.62 1.96 -10.22
CA ILE A 582 -13.27 2.12 -9.64
C ILE A 582 -12.55 3.32 -10.27
N LEU A 583 -12.82 3.61 -11.54
CA LEU A 583 -12.34 4.82 -12.20
C LEU A 583 -12.91 6.08 -11.54
N ALA A 584 -14.22 6.11 -11.28
CA ALA A 584 -14.88 7.21 -10.58
C ALA A 584 -14.33 7.38 -9.16
N TYR A 585 -14.08 6.28 -8.43
CA TYR A 585 -13.44 6.32 -7.12
C TYR A 585 -12.05 6.96 -7.17
N GLY A 586 -11.20 6.55 -8.11
CA GLY A 586 -9.87 7.13 -8.29
C GLY A 586 -9.93 8.62 -8.63
N ILE A 587 -10.85 9.04 -9.51
CA ILE A 587 -11.06 10.44 -9.86
C ILE A 587 -11.53 11.25 -8.64
N VAL A 588 -12.52 10.77 -7.90
CA VAL A 588 -13.04 11.44 -6.70
C VAL A 588 -11.94 11.60 -5.66
N LEU A 589 -11.14 10.55 -5.44
CA LEU A 589 -10.00 10.60 -4.52
C LEU A 589 -8.96 11.64 -4.98
N LEU A 590 -8.62 11.66 -6.27
CA LEU A 590 -7.67 12.63 -6.83
C LEU A 590 -8.16 14.07 -6.70
N LEU A 591 -9.43 14.33 -7.04
CA LEU A 591 -10.04 15.66 -6.92
C LEU A 591 -10.11 16.09 -5.45
N LEU A 592 -10.46 15.17 -4.54
CA LEU A 592 -10.53 15.48 -3.12
C LEU A 592 -9.15 15.82 -2.55
N VAL A 593 -8.12 15.04 -2.87
CA VAL A 593 -6.75 15.33 -2.43
C VAL A 593 -6.27 16.67 -3.03
N ARG A 594 -6.64 16.98 -4.27
CA ARG A 594 -6.28 18.24 -4.94
C ARG A 594 -6.95 19.47 -4.33
N PHE A 595 -8.23 19.41 -4.02
CA PHE A 595 -8.99 20.58 -3.53
C PHE A 595 -9.11 20.66 -2.00
N ARG A 596 -9.02 19.51 -1.32
CA ARG A 596 -9.18 19.37 0.14
C ARG A 596 -8.18 18.33 0.69
N PRO A 597 -6.85 18.59 0.62
CA PRO A 597 -5.82 17.67 1.10
C PRO A 597 -5.89 17.37 2.61
N GLN A 598 -6.70 18.13 3.36
CA GLN A 598 -6.89 18.02 4.81
C GLN A 598 -8.14 17.18 5.20
N GLY A 599 -8.89 16.69 4.21
CA GLY A 599 -10.13 15.94 4.42
C GLY A 599 -11.40 16.81 4.52
N LEU A 600 -12.55 16.16 4.61
CA LEU A 600 -13.88 16.75 4.71
C LEU A 600 -14.08 17.48 6.04
N LEU A 601 -13.67 16.87 7.16
CA LEU A 601 -13.85 17.37 8.52
C LEU A 601 -12.52 17.66 9.25
N GLY A 602 -11.43 17.92 8.51
CA GLY A 602 -10.15 18.33 9.10
C GLY A 602 -10.31 19.52 10.06
N VAL A 603 -9.87 19.35 11.31
CA VAL A 603 -9.98 20.35 12.38
C VAL A 603 -8.68 21.15 12.49
N ARG A 604 -8.79 22.42 12.89
CA ARG A 604 -7.69 23.32 13.22
C ARG A 604 -6.94 22.89 14.47
#